data_AF-A0A6A6VLR0-F1
#
_entry.id   AF-A0A6A6VLR0-F1
#
_cell.length_a   1.000
_cell.length_b   1.000
_cell.length_c   1.000
_cell.angle_alpha   90.00
_cell.angle_beta   90.00
_cell.angle_gamma   90.00
#
_symmetry.space_group_name_H-M   'P 1'
#
loop_
_entity.id
_entity.type
_entity.pdbx_description
1 polymer ?
#
loop_
_entity_poly.entity_id
_entity_poly.type
_entity_poly.pdbx_seq_one_letter_code
_entity_poly.pdbx_strand_id
1 'polypeptide(L)'
;MTRLAMTLSHESLFRTFKDWADYPRSTEISSSPPTNDPAHVIQVVKQVNFGPLESKRYFAVNGDECVEVEEKWLIENNFQKLNAFKNFKCDVHSRFFEVNVYQKYPVNKHHWRADVARPAGEIEL
;
A
#
# COMPACT_ATOMS: atom_id res chain seq x y z
N MET A 1 13.77 34.19 -6.25
CA MET A 1 13.23 33.09 -7.07
C MET A 1 13.81 31.79 -6.55
N THR A 2 13.15 31.17 -5.58
CA THR A 2 13.65 29.93 -4.95
C THR A 2 12.97 28.76 -5.63
N ARG A 3 13.71 28.01 -6.45
CA ARG A 3 13.27 26.69 -6.91
C ARG A 3 13.18 25.79 -5.68
N LEU A 4 11.98 25.63 -5.14
CA LEU A 4 11.69 24.50 -4.27
C LEU A 4 11.72 23.27 -5.17
N ALA A 5 12.82 22.53 -5.09
CA ALA A 5 12.88 21.19 -5.63
C ALA A 5 11.70 20.43 -5.02
N MET A 6 10.78 20.01 -5.89
CA MET A 6 9.64 19.18 -5.57
C MET A 6 10.20 17.82 -5.13
N THR A 7 10.69 17.73 -3.89
CA THR A 7 10.94 16.44 -3.25
C THR A 7 9.64 15.66 -3.34
N LEU A 8 9.63 14.67 -4.23
CA LEU A 8 8.61 13.64 -4.41
C LEU A 8 7.78 13.47 -3.12
N SER A 9 6.55 13.99 -3.09
CA SER A 9 5.79 14.19 -1.84
C SER A 9 5.57 12.92 -1.01
N HIS A 10 5.81 11.74 -1.60
CA HIS A 10 5.63 10.42 -0.98
C HIS A 10 6.95 9.65 -0.79
N GLU A 11 8.11 10.24 -1.11
CA GLU A 11 9.42 9.58 -0.92
C GLU A 11 9.70 9.28 0.56
N SER A 12 9.27 10.17 1.46
CA SER A 12 9.34 9.95 2.90
C SER A 12 8.57 8.71 3.33
N LEU A 13 7.39 8.44 2.77
CA LEU A 13 6.60 7.25 3.10
C LEU A 13 7.34 5.96 2.73
N PHE A 14 7.97 5.91 1.55
CA PHE A 14 8.77 4.75 1.16
C PHE A 14 9.98 4.55 2.08
N ARG A 15 10.63 5.62 2.52
CA ARG A 15 11.74 5.55 3.47
C ARG A 15 11.28 5.07 4.83
N THR A 16 10.24 5.67 5.40
CA THR A 16 9.66 5.26 6.68
C THR A 16 9.30 3.78 6.67
N PHE A 17 8.63 3.31 5.61
CA PHE A 17 8.27 1.89 5.51
C PHE A 17 9.48 0.97 5.38
N LYS A 18 10.47 1.37 4.58
CA LYS A 18 11.70 0.60 4.43
C LYS A 18 12.45 0.51 5.76
N ASP A 19 12.62 1.62 6.46
CA ASP A 19 13.30 1.69 7.75
C ASP A 19 12.54 0.86 8.80
N TRP A 20 11.21 0.91 8.78
CA TRP A 20 10.35 0.05 9.62
C TRP A 20 10.49 -1.45 9.27
N ALA A 21 10.69 -1.80 8.00
CA ALA A 21 10.81 -3.17 7.51
C ALA A 21 12.23 -3.75 7.53
N ASP A 22 13.25 -2.97 7.90
CA ASP A 22 14.67 -3.33 7.78
C ASP A 22 15.09 -4.46 8.75
N TYR A 23 14.27 -4.76 9.75
CA TYR A 23 14.47 -5.90 10.65
C TYR A 23 13.50 -7.04 10.32
N PRO A 24 13.88 -8.32 10.44
CA PRO A 24 12.97 -9.44 10.23
C PRO A 24 11.78 -9.34 11.19
N ARG A 25 10.62 -8.96 10.65
CA ARG A 25 9.37 -8.82 11.38
C ARG A 25 8.35 -9.76 10.79
N SER A 26 7.82 -10.66 11.62
CA SER A 26 6.56 -11.33 11.31
C SER A 26 5.46 -10.37 11.70
N THR A 27 4.61 -9.98 10.75
CA THR A 27 3.40 -9.22 11.06
C THR A 27 2.20 -10.12 10.80
N GLU A 28 1.23 -10.02 11.70
CA GLU A 28 -0.06 -10.64 11.55
C GLU A 28 -1.08 -9.52 11.34
N ILE A 29 -2.12 -9.81 10.59
CA ILE A 29 -3.23 -8.87 10.40
C ILE A 29 -3.83 -8.59 11.77
N SER A 30 -3.81 -7.31 12.17
CA SER A 30 -4.38 -6.92 13.46
C SER A 30 -5.89 -7.13 13.43
N SER A 31 -6.43 -7.86 14.41
CA SER A 31 -7.88 -7.99 14.62
C SER A 31 -8.53 -6.69 15.11
N SER A 32 -7.70 -5.75 15.59
CA SER A 32 -8.12 -4.42 16.01
C SER A 32 -7.75 -3.37 14.96
N PRO A 33 -8.63 -2.38 14.70
CA PRO A 33 -8.31 -1.31 13.76
C PRO A 33 -7.07 -0.53 14.23
N PRO A 34 -6.34 0.12 13.30
CA PRO A 34 -5.23 0.99 13.66
C PRO A 34 -5.67 2.02 14.71
N THR A 35 -4.90 2.18 15.78
CA THR A 35 -5.26 3.04 16.92
C THR A 35 -5.38 4.51 16.55
N ASN A 36 -4.62 4.95 15.55
CA ASN A 36 -4.71 6.27 14.94
C ASN A 36 -5.40 6.17 13.59
N ASP A 37 -6.07 7.23 13.13
CA ASP A 37 -6.66 7.29 11.79
C ASP A 37 -5.57 7.60 10.75
N PRO A 38 -5.02 6.58 10.04
CA PRO A 38 -3.88 6.81 9.17
C PRO A 38 -4.30 7.56 7.91
N ALA A 39 -3.49 8.51 7.47
CA ALA A 39 -3.71 9.20 6.20
C ALA A 39 -3.26 8.36 4.99
N HIS A 40 -2.31 7.44 5.18
CA HIS A 40 -1.68 6.67 4.11
C HIS A 40 -1.57 5.19 4.45
N VAL A 41 -1.64 4.38 3.41
CA VAL A 41 -1.40 2.92 3.48
C VAL A 41 -0.40 2.54 2.40
N ILE A 42 0.50 1.62 2.73
CA ILE A 42 1.45 1.05 1.78
C ILE A 42 1.03 -0.37 1.42
N GLN A 43 0.90 -0.64 0.13
CA GLN A 43 0.69 -2.00 -0.37
C GLN A 43 2.03 -2.57 -0.81
N VAL A 44 2.32 -3.80 -0.41
CA VAL A 44 3.44 -4.59 -0.94
C VAL A 44 2.87 -5.76 -1.72
N VAL A 45 3.14 -5.76 -3.02
CA VAL A 45 2.88 -6.88 -3.92
C VAL A 45 4.17 -7.67 -4.07
N LYS A 46 4.09 -8.99 -3.93
CA LYS A 46 5.19 -9.91 -4.20
C LYS A 46 4.77 -10.85 -5.33
N GLN A 47 5.62 -11.01 -6.32
CA GLN A 47 5.36 -11.83 -7.50
C GLN A 47 6.60 -12.64 -7.87
N VAL A 48 6.41 -13.85 -8.39
CA VAL A 48 7.48 -14.57 -9.09
C VAL A 48 7.76 -13.85 -10.42
N ASN A 49 9.03 -13.72 -10.81
CA ASN A 49 9.37 -13.08 -12.07
C ASN A 49 8.67 -13.78 -13.26
N PHE A 50 7.88 -13.03 -14.03
CA PHE A 50 6.99 -13.55 -15.10
C PHE A 50 6.01 -14.65 -14.65
N GLY A 51 5.73 -14.75 -13.35
CA GLY A 51 4.91 -15.78 -12.75
C GLY A 51 3.74 -15.23 -11.95
N PRO A 52 3.07 -16.09 -11.16
CA PRO A 52 1.92 -15.70 -10.37
C PRO A 52 2.28 -14.73 -9.24
N LEU A 53 1.27 -13.99 -8.79
CA LEU A 53 1.33 -13.17 -7.59
C LEU A 53 1.42 -14.08 -6.36
N GLU A 54 2.45 -13.91 -5.53
CA GLU A 54 2.66 -14.69 -4.31
C GLU A 54 1.89 -14.09 -3.13
N SER A 55 1.90 -12.75 -2.99
CA SER A 55 1.20 -12.09 -1.90
C SER A 55 0.86 -10.64 -2.21
N LYS A 56 -0.19 -10.14 -1.57
CA LYS A 56 -0.54 -8.73 -1.52
C LYS A 56 -0.84 -8.37 -0.07
N ARG A 57 -0.07 -7.45 0.51
CA ARG A 57 -0.17 -7.06 1.92
C ARG A 57 -0.30 -5.55 2.03
N TYR A 58 -0.97 -5.07 3.06
CA TYR A 58 -1.26 -3.65 3.26
C TYR A 58 -0.85 -3.19 4.64
N PHE A 59 -0.25 -2.02 4.71
CA PHE A 59 0.34 -1.48 5.94
C PHE A 59 -0.12 -0.04 6.15
N ALA A 60 -0.98 0.18 7.14
CA ALA A 60 -1.36 1.51 7.59
C ALA A 60 -0.16 2.21 8.23
N VAL A 61 0.18 3.42 7.76
CA VAL A 61 1.33 4.19 8.24
C VAL A 61 0.88 5.17 9.34
N ASN A 62 1.38 4.97 10.55
CA ASN A 62 1.07 5.74 11.76
C ASN A 62 2.36 6.34 12.34
N GLY A 63 2.81 7.47 11.78
CA GLY A 63 4.12 8.02 12.14
C GLY A 63 5.23 7.09 11.67
N ASP A 64 6.03 6.58 12.60
CA ASP A 64 7.14 5.66 12.33
C ASP A 64 6.75 4.18 12.44
N GLU A 65 5.51 3.89 12.85
CA GLU A 65 4.98 2.53 12.93
C GLU A 65 4.08 2.21 11.74
N CYS A 66 4.18 0.97 11.26
CA CYS A 66 3.26 0.43 10.27
C CYS A 66 2.50 -0.75 10.85
N VAL A 67 1.19 -0.80 10.63
CA VAL A 67 0.30 -1.87 11.11
C VAL A 67 -0.30 -2.58 9.90
N GLU A 68 -0.20 -3.90 9.85
CA GLU A 68 -0.80 -4.67 8.77
C GLU A 68 -2.33 -4.70 8.88
N VAL A 69 -3.00 -4.43 7.75
CA VAL A 69 -4.45 -4.34 7.63
C VAL A 69 -4.95 -5.15 6.43
N GLU A 70 -6.23 -5.49 6.43
CA GLU A 70 -6.87 -6.16 5.30
C GLU A 70 -7.20 -5.19 4.15
N GLU A 71 -7.28 -5.70 2.92
CA GLU A 71 -7.79 -4.94 1.78
C GLU A 71 -9.20 -4.38 2.03
N LYS A 72 -10.06 -5.18 2.68
CA LYS A 72 -11.41 -4.77 3.04
C LYS A 72 -11.43 -3.52 3.92
N TRP A 73 -10.48 -3.41 4.85
CA TRP A 73 -10.35 -2.24 5.72
C TRP A 73 -10.01 -0.98 4.93
N LEU A 74 -9.18 -1.07 3.87
CA LEU A 74 -8.88 0.06 2.99
C LEU A 74 -10.14 0.55 2.26
N ILE A 75 -10.96 -0.39 1.77
CA ILE A 75 -12.20 -0.10 1.04
C ILE A 75 -13.19 0.60 1.98
N GLU A 76 -13.40 0.04 3.17
CA GLU A 76 -14.32 0.58 4.18
C GLU A 76 -13.89 1.98 4.66
N ASN A 77 -12.59 2.28 4.64
CA ASN A 77 -12.04 3.57 5.03
C ASN A 77 -11.73 4.52 3.86
N ASN A 78 -12.20 4.22 2.65
CA ASN A 78 -12.10 5.09 1.46
C ASN A 78 -10.65 5.46 1.08
N PHE A 79 -9.75 4.49 1.11
CA PHE A 79 -8.39 4.62 0.59
C PHE A 79 -8.36 4.44 -0.93
N GLN A 80 -7.59 5.28 -1.62
CA GLN A 80 -7.39 5.18 -3.07
C GLN A 80 -5.91 5.05 -3.41
N LYS A 81 -5.60 4.18 -4.40
CA LYS A 81 -4.23 4.01 -4.89
C LYS A 81 -3.77 5.30 -5.57
N LEU A 82 -2.64 5.83 -5.14
CA LEU A 82 -1.97 6.94 -5.80
C LEU A 82 -1.11 6.46 -6.96
N ASN A 83 -0.82 7.35 -7.90
CA ASN A 83 0.24 7.13 -8.90
C ASN A 83 1.64 7.35 -8.28
N ALA A 84 1.89 6.70 -7.15
CA ALA A 84 3.15 6.75 -6.42
C ALA A 84 3.53 5.31 -6.05
N PHE A 85 4.54 4.79 -6.74
CA PHE A 85 4.97 3.41 -6.60
C PHE A 85 6.49 3.26 -6.76
N LYS A 86 7.04 2.18 -6.22
CA LYS A 86 8.41 1.73 -6.43
C LYS A 86 8.43 0.23 -6.73
N ASN A 87 9.30 -0.14 -7.65
CA ASN A 87 9.48 -1.52 -8.07
C ASN A 87 10.88 -2.00 -7.69
N PHE A 88 10.96 -3.22 -7.17
CA PHE A 88 12.21 -3.86 -6.77
C PHE A 88 12.27 -5.27 -7.37
N LYS A 89 13.44 -5.65 -7.85
CA LYS A 89 13.70 -6.99 -8.38
C LYS A 89 14.79 -7.65 -7.56
N CYS A 90 14.57 -8.92 -7.23
CA CYS A 90 15.58 -9.78 -6.64
C CYS A 90 15.87 -10.92 -7.60
N ASP A 91 16.98 -10.82 -8.34
CA ASP A 91 17.35 -11.82 -9.36
C ASP A 91 17.71 -13.17 -8.73
N VAL A 92 18.46 -13.17 -7.62
CA VAL A 92 18.87 -14.38 -6.88
C VAL A 92 17.67 -15.26 -6.53
N HIS A 93 16.56 -14.63 -6.18
CA HIS A 93 15.35 -15.30 -5.77
C HIS A 93 14.29 -15.33 -6.90
N SER A 94 14.54 -14.74 -8.06
CA SER A 94 13.57 -14.57 -9.15
C SER A 94 12.22 -13.99 -8.68
N ARG A 95 12.27 -12.93 -7.87
CA ARG A 95 11.08 -12.25 -7.34
C ARG A 95 11.04 -10.77 -7.73
N PHE A 96 9.83 -10.27 -7.89
CA PHE A 96 9.52 -8.87 -8.11
C PHE A 96 8.63 -8.35 -6.98
N PHE A 97 8.87 -7.12 -6.56
CA PHE A 97 8.11 -6.45 -5.53
C PHE A 97 7.64 -5.09 -6.05
N GLU A 98 6.35 -4.80 -5.91
CA GLU A 98 5.77 -3.48 -6.16
C GLU A 98 5.30 -2.92 -4.83
N VAL A 99 5.75 -1.70 -4.52
CA VAL A 99 5.36 -0.96 -3.31
C VAL A 99 4.54 0.23 -3.76
N ASN A 100 3.26 0.27 -3.39
CA ASN A 100 2.32 1.32 -3.78
C ASN A 100 1.86 2.13 -2.58
N VAL A 101 1.54 3.41 -2.81
CA VAL A 101 0.93 4.27 -1.79
C VAL A 101 -0.56 4.42 -2.05
N TYR A 102 -1.34 4.32 -0.99
CA TYR A 102 -2.75 4.65 -0.94
C TYR A 102 -2.95 5.85 0.00
N GLN A 103 -3.92 6.72 -0.31
CA GLN A 103 -4.27 7.86 0.54
C GLN A 103 -5.75 7.81 0.92
N LYS A 104 -6.04 8.15 2.18
CA LYS A 104 -7.40 8.29 2.68
C LYS A 104 -8.03 9.54 2.10
N TYR A 105 -9.15 9.39 1.38
CA TYR A 105 -9.90 10.54 0.90
C TYR A 105 -10.91 11.00 1.96
N PRO A 106 -10.94 12.30 2.32
CA PRO A 106 -11.94 12.85 3.22
C PRO A 106 -13.31 12.85 2.51
N VAL A 107 -14.03 11.75 2.66
CA VAL A 107 -15.45 11.58 2.34
C VAL A 107 -15.84 11.84 0.88
N ASN A 108 -16.03 10.75 0.12
CA ASN A 108 -16.98 10.79 -0.99
C ASN A 108 -18.40 10.94 -0.42
N LYS A 109 -18.91 12.17 -0.27
CA LYS A 109 -20.34 12.38 0.03
C LYS A 109 -21.26 12.02 -1.16
N HIS A 110 -20.72 11.75 -2.36
CA HIS A 110 -21.56 11.67 -3.57
C HIS A 110 -21.22 10.64 -4.67
N HIS A 111 -20.16 9.83 -4.58
CA HIS A 111 -19.80 8.92 -5.70
C HIS A 111 -19.48 7.49 -5.25
N TRP A 112 -20.47 6.78 -4.72
CA TRP A 112 -20.28 5.39 -4.27
C TRP A 112 -20.21 4.35 -5.39
N ARG A 113 -20.61 4.61 -6.66
CA ARG A 113 -20.52 3.59 -7.72
C ARG A 113 -20.36 4.16 -9.13
N ALA A 114 -19.13 4.44 -9.57
CA ALA A 114 -18.86 4.55 -11.01
C ALA A 114 -17.75 3.60 -11.48
N ASP A 115 -16.56 3.57 -10.87
CA ASP A 115 -15.46 2.77 -11.44
C ASP A 115 -14.49 2.20 -10.39
N VAL A 116 -15.02 1.49 -9.38
CA VAL A 116 -14.15 0.57 -8.62
C VAL A 116 -14.07 -0.71 -9.44
N ALA A 117 -12.94 -0.90 -10.13
CA ALA A 117 -12.59 -2.17 -10.74
C ALA A 117 -12.84 -3.29 -9.73
N ARG A 118 -13.64 -4.28 -10.12
CA ARG A 118 -14.01 -5.43 -9.30
C ARG A 118 -12.75 -6.13 -8.75
N PRO A 119 -12.82 -6.76 -7.57
CA PRO A 119 -11.77 -7.66 -7.12
C PRO A 119 -11.42 -8.66 -8.22
N ALA A 120 -10.14 -8.96 -8.42
CA ALA A 120 -9.64 -9.89 -9.43
C ALA A 120 -10.05 -11.37 -9.21
N GLY A 121 -11.08 -11.63 -8.42
CA GLY A 121 -11.59 -12.97 -8.07
C GLY A 121 -12.91 -13.37 -8.75
N GLU A 122 -13.59 -12.45 -9.47
CA GLU A 122 -14.82 -12.75 -10.20
C GLU A 122 -14.61 -12.54 -11.71
N ILE A 123 -13.82 -13.42 -12.32
CA ILE A 123 -13.98 -13.74 -13.73
C ILE A 123 -14.36 -15.22 -13.75
N GLU A 124 -15.67 -15.48 -13.77
CA GLU A 124 -16.15 -16.79 -14.22
C GLU A 124 -15.82 -16.89 -15.72
N LEU A 125 -15.06 -17.94 -16.10
CA LEU A 125 -14.89 -18.37 -17.48
C LEU A 125 -16.14 -19.11 -17.96
#